data_AF-A0A9W6AYU9-F1
#
_entry.id   AF-A0A9W6AYU9-F1
#
_cell.length_a   1.000
_cell.length_b   1.000
_cell.length_c   1.000
_cell.angle_alpha   90.00
_cell.angle_beta   90.00
_cell.angle_gamma   90.00
#
_symmetry.space_group_name_H-M   'P 1'
#
loop_
_entity.id
_entity.type
_entity.pdbx_description
1 polymer ?
#
loop_
_entity_poly.entity_id
_entity_poly.type
_entity_poly.pdbx_seq_one_letter_code
_entity_poly.pdbx_strand_id
1 'polypeptide(L)'
;MTSNVQLKNIITLESESGPFISLFISLDTDNNFSEILDHIKQDFSKKYPNSNWDQYQNQLNERAVRRAMRASRCQSLAIYIGPNIFHIFKLRHYPVKTYYLIDNTMQIIPVIAESQFKSLNHLAKLKQKAINNIKFHYQASMKFKRASNDINEIMHAATAGRIDALMLNKNVYDQNDPKINGIMNDLAITTAGFGGNVFVLKNEEMPVNDTKIAMILRM
;
A
#
# COMPACT_ATOMS: atom_id res chain seq x y z
N MET A 1 -1.84 -17.50 12.34
CA MET A 1 -0.75 -17.40 11.35
C MET A 1 -1.29 -16.98 9.98
N THR A 2 -1.56 -15.69 9.75
CA THR A 2 -2.13 -15.17 8.48
C THR A 2 -1.48 -13.84 8.04
N SER A 3 -0.20 -13.62 8.37
CA SER A 3 0.57 -12.42 7.96
C SER A 3 1.47 -12.70 6.74
N ASN A 4 2.15 -13.84 6.68
CA ASN A 4 3.09 -14.13 5.58
C ASN A 4 2.42 -14.38 4.23
N VAL A 5 1.22 -14.97 4.16
CA VAL A 5 0.56 -15.25 2.87
C VAL A 5 0.03 -13.98 2.22
N GLN A 6 -0.48 -13.01 2.97
CA GLN A 6 -0.99 -11.76 2.38
C GLN A 6 0.16 -10.87 1.90
N LEU A 7 1.24 -10.74 2.67
CA LEU A 7 2.46 -10.05 2.24
C LEU A 7 3.15 -10.78 1.08
N LYS A 8 3.27 -12.11 1.14
CA LYS A 8 3.79 -12.89 0.01
C LYS A 8 2.93 -12.75 -1.24
N ASN A 9 1.60 -12.64 -1.09
CA ASN A 9 0.72 -12.35 -2.22
C ASN A 9 0.94 -10.92 -2.76
N ILE A 10 1.18 -9.92 -1.91
CA ILE A 10 1.57 -8.55 -2.31
C ILE A 10 2.93 -8.54 -3.00
N ILE A 11 3.86 -9.41 -2.61
CA ILE A 11 5.19 -9.53 -3.23
C ILE A 11 5.12 -10.33 -4.54
N THR A 12 4.32 -11.40 -4.64
CA THR A 12 4.09 -12.10 -5.92
C THR A 12 3.35 -11.26 -6.94
N LEU A 13 2.69 -10.18 -6.49
CA LEU A 13 2.06 -9.19 -7.34
C LEU A 13 3.10 -8.29 -8.06
N GLU A 14 4.36 -8.27 -7.62
CA GLU A 14 5.43 -7.43 -8.20
C GLU A 14 6.03 -7.97 -9.51
N SER A 15 5.78 -9.24 -9.87
CA SER A 15 6.39 -9.85 -11.06
C SER A 15 5.67 -9.57 -12.38
N GLU A 16 4.49 -8.94 -12.34
CA GLU A 16 3.72 -8.63 -13.55
C GLU A 16 3.96 -7.17 -14.00
N SER A 17 4.11 -6.99 -15.30
CA SER A 17 4.09 -5.66 -15.90
C SER A 17 2.64 -5.23 -16.11
N GLY A 18 2.31 -4.01 -15.68
CA GLY A 18 0.97 -3.47 -15.81
C GLY A 18 0.49 -3.27 -17.27
N PRO A 19 -0.66 -2.61 -17.47
CA PRO A 19 -1.29 -1.72 -16.50
C PRO A 19 -2.13 -2.43 -15.45
N PHE A 20 -2.22 -1.83 -14.26
CA PHE A 20 -3.01 -2.26 -13.13
C PHE A 20 -4.08 -1.23 -12.78
N ILE A 21 -5.22 -1.74 -12.33
CA ILE A 21 -6.28 -0.98 -11.70
C ILE A 21 -6.23 -1.31 -10.21
N SER A 22 -5.95 -0.31 -9.38
CA SER A 22 -6.03 -0.40 -7.93
C SER A 22 -7.29 0.33 -7.46
N LEU A 23 -8.31 -0.43 -7.08
CA LEU A 23 -9.61 0.08 -6.67
C LEU A 23 -9.78 -0.11 -5.16
N PHE A 24 -10.02 0.99 -4.46
CA PHE A 24 -10.31 1.02 -3.03
C PHE A 24 -11.78 1.38 -2.85
N ILE A 25 -12.50 0.58 -2.07
CA ILE A 25 -13.95 0.75 -1.84
C ILE A 25 -14.19 0.86 -0.34
N SER A 26 -14.81 1.93 0.10
CA SER A 26 -15.31 2.02 1.46
C SER A 26 -16.64 1.28 1.60
N LEU A 27 -16.90 0.61 2.72
CA LEU A 27 -18.14 -0.13 2.94
C LEU A 27 -19.15 0.62 3.82
N ASP A 28 -18.78 1.81 4.28
CA ASP A 28 -19.62 2.74 5.04
C ASP A 28 -20.46 3.66 4.14
N THR A 29 -20.18 3.69 2.84
CA THR A 29 -20.81 4.55 1.85
C THR A 29 -21.57 3.71 0.84
N ASP A 30 -22.71 4.24 0.38
CA ASP A 30 -23.45 3.63 -0.72
C ASP A 30 -22.71 3.94 -2.02
N ASN A 31 -21.84 3.01 -2.42
CA ASN A 31 -21.01 3.17 -3.61
C ASN A 31 -21.74 2.60 -4.82
N ASN A 32 -22.01 3.46 -5.80
CA ASN A 32 -22.51 3.04 -7.10
C ASN A 32 -21.38 2.35 -7.88
N PHE A 33 -21.22 1.05 -7.65
CA PHE A 33 -20.15 0.26 -8.26
C PHE A 33 -20.18 0.29 -9.80
N SER A 34 -21.36 0.38 -10.41
CA SER A 34 -21.49 0.47 -11.87
C SER A 34 -20.88 1.76 -12.41
N GLU A 35 -21.21 2.89 -11.79
CA GLU A 35 -20.68 4.20 -12.17
C GLU A 35 -19.16 4.28 -11.98
N ILE A 36 -18.65 3.69 -10.90
CA ILE A 36 -17.20 3.56 -10.68
C ILE A 36 -16.54 2.77 -11.81
N LEU A 37 -17.14 1.65 -12.24
CA LEU A 37 -16.60 0.85 -13.33
C LEU A 37 -16.61 1.59 -14.67
N ASP A 38 -17.65 2.39 -14.94
CA ASP A 38 -17.74 3.20 -16.16
C ASP A 38 -16.62 4.25 -16.22
N HIS A 39 -16.36 4.94 -15.09
CA HIS A 39 -15.25 5.88 -14.98
C HIS A 39 -13.89 5.20 -15.14
N ILE A 40 -13.68 4.04 -14.50
CA ILE A 40 -12.45 3.25 -14.66
C ILE A 40 -12.23 2.88 -16.13
N LYS A 41 -13.27 2.40 -16.82
CA LYS A 41 -13.18 2.01 -18.24
C LYS A 41 -12.77 3.20 -19.11
N GLN A 42 -13.39 4.36 -18.89
CA GLN A 42 -13.10 5.58 -19.64
C GLN A 42 -11.63 6.01 -19.44
N ASP A 43 -11.19 6.10 -18.18
CA ASP A 43 -9.82 6.53 -17.86
C ASP A 43 -8.77 5.52 -18.30
N PHE A 44 -9.06 4.22 -18.17
CA PHE A 44 -8.17 3.15 -18.61
C PHE A 44 -7.95 3.20 -20.12
N SER A 45 -9.04 3.29 -20.89
CA SER A 45 -8.98 3.34 -22.35
C SER A 45 -8.28 4.60 -22.85
N LYS A 46 -8.36 5.70 -22.08
CA LYS A 46 -7.64 6.95 -22.38
C LYS A 46 -6.14 6.85 -22.07
N LYS A 47 -5.75 6.29 -20.91
CA LYS A 47 -4.34 6.18 -20.49
C LYS A 47 -3.60 5.05 -21.22
N TYR A 48 -4.29 3.97 -21.55
CA TYR A 48 -3.74 2.76 -22.19
C TYR A 48 -4.57 2.32 -23.39
N PRO A 49 -4.58 3.09 -24.51
CA PRO A 49 -5.44 2.83 -25.66
C PRO A 49 -5.14 1.52 -26.39
N ASN A 50 -3.93 0.98 -26.23
CA ASN A 50 -3.50 -0.28 -26.84
C ASN A 50 -3.79 -1.49 -25.95
N SER A 51 -4.24 -1.29 -24.72
CA SER A 51 -4.55 -2.38 -23.79
C SER A 51 -5.97 -2.87 -23.99
N ASN A 52 -6.17 -4.19 -23.95
CA ASN A 52 -7.48 -4.80 -24.12
C ASN A 52 -8.33 -4.70 -22.84
N TRP A 53 -9.24 -3.74 -22.77
CA TRP A 53 -10.16 -3.57 -21.65
C TRP A 53 -10.97 -4.84 -21.33
N ASP A 54 -11.37 -5.61 -22.35
CA ASP A 54 -12.22 -6.79 -22.14
C ASP A 54 -11.52 -7.82 -21.26
N GLN A 55 -10.19 -7.90 -21.30
CA GLN A 55 -9.39 -8.75 -20.40
C GLN A 55 -9.57 -8.38 -18.92
N TYR A 56 -9.69 -7.08 -18.61
CA TYR A 56 -9.91 -6.58 -17.25
C TYR A 56 -11.36 -6.74 -16.83
N GLN A 57 -12.29 -6.45 -17.74
CA GLN A 57 -13.73 -6.60 -17.49
C GLN A 57 -14.12 -8.06 -17.22
N ASN A 58 -13.54 -9.02 -17.94
CA ASN A 58 -13.81 -10.44 -17.72
C ASN A 58 -13.29 -10.94 -16.37
N GLN A 59 -12.24 -10.32 -15.83
CA GLN A 59 -11.70 -10.63 -14.50
C GLN A 59 -12.49 -9.99 -13.36
N LEU A 60 -13.20 -8.90 -13.63
CA LEU A 60 -14.08 -8.23 -12.68
C LEU A 60 -15.25 -9.15 -12.30
N ASN A 61 -15.02 -9.96 -11.28
CA ASN A 61 -16.01 -10.85 -10.74
C ASN A 61 -16.91 -10.08 -9.75
N GLU A 62 -17.94 -9.42 -10.27
CA GLU A 62 -18.92 -8.67 -9.47
C GLU A 62 -19.48 -9.48 -8.29
N ARG A 63 -19.71 -10.79 -8.49
CA ARG A 63 -20.22 -11.66 -7.43
C ARG A 63 -19.20 -11.81 -6.30
N ALA A 64 -17.92 -11.96 -6.63
CA ALA A 64 -16.84 -12.00 -5.65
C ALA A 64 -16.71 -10.67 -4.89
N VAL A 65 -16.81 -9.53 -5.59
CA VAL A 65 -16.79 -8.20 -4.97
C VAL A 65 -17.98 -8.02 -4.03
N ARG A 66 -19.22 -8.26 -4.50
CA ARG A 66 -20.44 -8.17 -3.68
C ARG A 66 -20.40 -9.10 -2.46
N ARG A 67 -19.88 -10.31 -2.61
CA ARG A 67 -19.67 -11.24 -1.48
C ARG A 67 -18.62 -10.72 -0.50
N ALA A 68 -17.56 -10.09 -0.97
CA ALA A 68 -16.55 -9.48 -0.10
C ALA A 68 -17.12 -8.28 0.67
N MET A 69 -17.96 -7.46 0.03
CA MET A 69 -18.64 -6.31 0.64
C MET A 69 -19.60 -6.73 1.77
N ARG A 70 -20.32 -7.84 1.61
CA ARG A 70 -21.27 -8.36 2.62
C ARG A 70 -20.61 -8.98 3.86
N ALA A 71 -19.28 -9.06 3.92
CA ALA A 71 -18.61 -9.66 5.07
C ALA A 71 -18.61 -8.72 6.28
N SER A 72 -19.30 -9.10 7.36
CA SER A 72 -19.73 -8.28 8.51
C SER A 72 -18.65 -7.63 9.41
N ARG A 73 -17.38 -7.58 9.00
CA ARG A 73 -16.27 -6.99 9.78
C ARG A 73 -15.21 -6.30 8.94
N CYS A 74 -15.55 -5.92 7.71
CA CYS A 74 -14.66 -5.21 6.79
C CYS A 74 -15.09 -3.75 6.75
N GLN A 75 -14.14 -2.80 6.84
CA GLN A 75 -14.44 -1.38 6.72
C GLN A 75 -14.27 -0.93 5.27
N SER A 76 -13.28 -1.48 4.58
CA SER A 76 -13.00 -1.18 3.17
C SER A 76 -12.43 -2.40 2.44
N LEU A 77 -12.41 -2.36 1.12
CA LEU A 77 -11.78 -3.35 0.26
C LEU A 77 -10.70 -2.69 -0.59
N ALA A 78 -9.60 -3.41 -0.83
CA ALA A 78 -8.67 -3.12 -1.91
C ALA A 78 -8.80 -4.21 -2.98
N ILE A 79 -8.97 -3.82 -4.22
CA ILE A 79 -9.16 -4.70 -5.37
C ILE A 79 -8.08 -4.35 -6.38
N TYR A 80 -7.31 -5.35 -6.80
CA TYR A 80 -6.30 -5.22 -7.83
C TYR A 80 -6.69 -6.04 -9.05
N ILE A 81 -6.61 -5.40 -10.20
CA ILE A 81 -6.93 -6.00 -11.50
C ILE A 81 -5.77 -5.70 -12.44
N GLY A 82 -5.22 -6.73 -13.04
CA GLY A 82 -4.13 -6.65 -14.03
C GLY A 82 -4.43 -7.58 -15.20
N PRO A 83 -3.49 -7.76 -16.13
CA PRO A 83 -3.69 -8.67 -17.26
C PRO A 83 -4.02 -10.11 -16.81
N ASN A 84 -3.35 -10.61 -15.76
CA ASN A 84 -3.54 -11.99 -15.31
C ASN A 84 -3.82 -12.11 -13.81
N ILE A 85 -4.10 -10.99 -13.14
CA ILE A 85 -4.32 -10.94 -11.70
C ILE A 85 -5.68 -10.34 -11.34
N PHE A 86 -6.33 -10.99 -10.39
CA PHE A 86 -7.50 -10.46 -9.70
C PHE A 86 -7.40 -10.78 -8.22
N HIS A 87 -7.15 -9.76 -7.40
CA HIS A 87 -7.02 -9.94 -5.96
C HIS A 87 -7.95 -8.99 -5.21
N ILE A 88 -8.58 -9.53 -4.16
CA ILE A 88 -9.38 -8.76 -3.22
C ILE A 88 -8.75 -8.88 -1.83
N PHE A 89 -8.39 -7.76 -1.24
CA PHE A 89 -7.91 -7.64 0.13
C PHE A 89 -8.96 -6.94 0.99
N LYS A 90 -9.18 -7.51 2.18
CA LYS A 90 -10.09 -6.96 3.19
C LYS A 90 -9.31 -6.02 4.09
N LEU A 91 -9.70 -4.74 4.13
CA LEU A 91 -9.14 -3.73 5.02
C LEU A 91 -10.10 -3.58 6.21
N ARG A 92 -9.73 -4.18 7.35
CA ARG A 92 -10.60 -4.23 8.54
C ARG A 92 -10.29 -3.13 9.54
N HIS A 93 -9.04 -2.66 9.57
CA HIS A 93 -8.52 -1.70 10.54
C HIS A 93 -7.92 -0.47 9.87
N TYR A 94 -7.86 -0.47 8.53
CA TYR A 94 -7.41 0.65 7.71
C TYR A 94 -8.54 1.12 6.79
N PRO A 95 -9.46 1.98 7.28
CA PRO A 95 -10.52 2.52 6.44
C PRO A 95 -9.93 3.44 5.38
N VAL A 96 -10.43 3.33 4.16
CA VAL A 96 -10.07 4.17 3.01
C VAL A 96 -11.33 4.71 2.36
N LYS A 97 -11.24 5.90 1.78
CA LYS A 97 -12.30 6.43 0.91
C LYS A 97 -12.40 5.58 -0.36
N THR A 98 -13.54 5.63 -1.04
CA THR A 98 -13.66 5.01 -2.35
C THR A 98 -12.91 5.83 -3.40
N TYR A 99 -11.94 5.21 -4.07
CA TYR A 99 -11.20 5.80 -5.18
C TYR A 99 -10.51 4.70 -5.99
N TYR A 100 -10.07 5.02 -7.21
CA TYR A 100 -9.26 4.12 -8.01
C TYR A 100 -8.01 4.82 -8.56
N LEU A 101 -7.01 4.02 -8.89
CA LEU A 101 -5.78 4.43 -9.57
C LEU A 101 -5.49 3.46 -10.70
N ILE A 102 -5.05 4.00 -11.83
CA ILE A 102 -4.69 3.22 -13.02
C ILE A 102 -3.24 3.53 -13.35
N ASP A 103 -2.33 2.57 -13.17
CA ASP A 103 -0.91 2.78 -13.38
C ASP A 103 -0.16 1.49 -13.76
N ASN A 104 1.13 1.59 -14.09
CA ASN A 104 1.99 0.45 -14.40
C ASN A 104 2.37 -0.37 -13.17
N THR A 105 2.15 0.17 -11.97
CA THR A 105 2.36 -0.51 -10.69
C THR A 105 1.08 -0.49 -9.85
N MET A 106 0.92 -1.47 -8.96
CA MET A 106 -0.20 -1.51 -8.01
C MET A 106 0.02 -0.53 -6.87
N GLN A 107 -1.05 0.09 -6.38
CA GLN A 107 -1.01 0.90 -5.16
C GLN A 107 -1.07 0.00 -3.92
N ILE A 108 0.04 -0.27 -3.25
CA ILE A 108 0.10 -1.29 -2.17
C ILE A 108 0.04 -0.72 -0.76
N ILE A 109 0.20 0.61 -0.59
CA ILE A 109 0.29 1.26 0.72
C ILE A 109 -0.88 0.93 1.66
N PRO A 110 -2.16 0.98 1.23
CA PRO A 110 -3.28 0.65 2.14
C PRO A 110 -3.25 -0.79 2.65
N VAL A 111 -2.75 -1.73 1.85
CA VAL A 111 -2.67 -3.15 2.25
C VAL A 111 -1.47 -3.40 3.16
N ILE A 112 -0.35 -2.72 2.95
CA ILE A 112 0.77 -2.68 3.91
C ILE A 112 0.25 -2.17 5.26
N ALA A 113 -0.48 -1.06 5.25
CA ALA A 113 -0.97 -0.43 6.47
C ALA A 113 -1.95 -1.32 7.27
N GLU A 114 -2.80 -2.11 6.58
CA GLU A 114 -3.66 -3.13 7.21
C GLU A 114 -2.86 -4.29 7.81
N SER A 115 -1.74 -4.68 7.20
CA SER A 115 -1.02 -5.92 7.53
C SER A 115 0.10 -5.75 8.57
N GLN A 116 0.79 -4.61 8.58
CA GLN A 116 2.01 -4.35 9.38
C GLN A 116 1.88 -4.64 10.90
N PHE A 117 0.68 -4.48 11.49
CA PHE A 117 0.44 -4.70 12.92
C PHE A 117 -0.73 -5.64 13.20
N LYS A 118 -1.11 -6.47 12.22
CA LYS A 118 -2.32 -7.30 12.28
C LYS A 118 -2.45 -8.16 13.54
N SER A 119 -1.35 -8.70 14.07
CA SER A 119 -1.36 -9.50 15.32
C SER A 119 -1.49 -8.66 16.60
N LEU A 120 -1.30 -7.34 16.51
CA LEU A 120 -1.27 -6.41 17.64
C LEU A 120 -2.49 -5.47 17.68
N ASN A 121 -3.43 -5.57 16.73
CA ASN A 121 -4.57 -4.64 16.62
C ASN A 121 -5.47 -4.62 17.87
N HIS A 122 -5.55 -5.73 18.61
CA HIS A 122 -6.31 -5.80 19.87
C HIS A 122 -5.45 -5.48 21.12
N LEU A 123 -4.16 -5.18 20.93
CA LEU A 123 -3.16 -5.04 21.98
C LEU A 123 -2.46 -3.68 21.85
N ALA A 124 -3.22 -2.59 22.09
CA ALA A 124 -2.76 -1.21 21.89
C ALA A 124 -1.39 -0.92 22.53
N LYS A 125 -1.14 -1.41 23.75
CA LYS A 125 0.15 -1.26 24.44
C LYS A 125 1.31 -1.95 23.69
N LEU A 126 1.08 -3.14 23.13
CA LEU A 126 2.11 -3.85 22.36
C LEU A 126 2.34 -3.23 21.00
N LYS A 127 1.28 -2.76 20.32
CA LYS A 127 1.41 -1.96 19.10
C LYS A 127 2.26 -0.71 19.37
N GLN A 128 1.96 0.02 20.43
CA GLN A 128 2.74 1.20 20.82
C GLN A 128 4.20 0.85 21.13
N LYS A 129 4.44 -0.28 21.84
CA LYS A 129 5.80 -0.77 22.10
C LYS A 129 6.55 -1.09 20.80
N ALA A 130 5.90 -1.73 19.83
CA ALA A 130 6.49 -2.03 18.53
C ALA A 130 6.87 -0.75 17.76
N ILE A 131 5.99 0.25 17.74
CA ILE A 131 6.26 1.57 17.14
C ILE A 131 7.43 2.26 17.86
N ASN A 132 7.44 2.26 19.18
CA ASN A 132 8.53 2.85 19.96
C ASN A 132 9.87 2.15 19.69
N ASN A 133 9.87 0.83 19.50
CA ASN A 133 11.07 0.09 19.11
C ASN A 133 11.56 0.52 17.71
N ILE A 134 10.68 0.70 16.73
CA ILE A 134 11.05 1.22 15.40
C ILE A 134 11.73 2.59 15.54
N LYS A 135 11.15 3.51 16.31
CA LYS A 135 11.75 4.82 16.58
C LYS A 135 13.12 4.72 17.24
N PHE A 136 13.25 3.85 18.23
CA PHE A 136 14.52 3.62 18.93
C PHE A 136 15.60 3.09 17.96
N HIS A 137 15.26 2.12 17.11
CA HIS A 137 16.18 1.58 16.11
C HIS A 137 16.59 2.63 15.07
N TYR A 138 15.67 3.49 14.65
CA TYR A 138 16.00 4.62 13.77
C TYR A 138 17.00 5.56 14.44
N GLN A 139 16.73 6.00 15.67
CA GLN A 139 17.61 6.90 16.42
C GLN A 139 19.00 6.29 16.68
N ALA A 140 19.06 4.99 17.00
CA ALA A 140 20.33 4.28 17.13
C ALA A 140 21.10 4.26 15.80
N SER A 141 20.40 3.99 14.69
CA SER A 141 21.00 3.93 13.35
C SER A 141 21.49 5.29 12.85
N MET A 142 20.84 6.38 13.23
CA MET A 142 21.29 7.76 12.94
C MET A 142 22.69 8.02 13.49
N LYS A 143 23.02 7.54 14.70
CA LYS A 143 24.36 7.69 15.32
C LYS A 143 25.47 7.06 14.47
N PHE A 144 25.12 6.06 13.67
CA PHE A 144 26.05 5.35 12.79
C PHE A 144 25.92 5.74 11.31
N LYS A 145 25.16 6.80 10.98
CA LYS A 145 24.85 7.21 9.58
C LYS A 145 24.18 6.10 8.75
N ARG A 146 23.36 5.28 9.43
CA ARG A 146 22.64 4.14 8.84
C ARG A 146 21.13 4.39 8.77
N ALA A 147 20.71 5.63 8.90
CA ALA A 147 19.34 6.07 8.76
C ALA A 147 19.32 7.44 8.11
N SER A 148 18.23 7.74 7.41
CA SER A 148 18.04 9.02 6.73
C SER A 148 16.56 9.34 6.61
N ASN A 149 16.25 10.61 6.42
CA ASN A 149 14.95 11.13 6.00
C ASN A 149 15.05 11.97 4.72
N ASP A 150 16.22 11.98 4.07
CA ASP A 150 16.41 12.62 2.76
C ASP A 150 15.87 11.71 1.66
N ILE A 151 14.96 12.25 0.83
CA ILE A 151 14.28 11.48 -0.21
C ILE A 151 15.25 10.95 -1.27
N ASN A 152 16.30 11.70 -1.63
CA ASN A 152 17.25 11.28 -2.65
C ASN A 152 18.12 10.14 -2.15
N GLU A 153 18.61 10.24 -0.90
CA GLU A 153 19.33 9.13 -0.27
C GLU A 153 18.46 7.87 -0.17
N ILE A 154 17.18 8.04 0.16
CA ILE A 154 16.21 6.94 0.25
C ILE A 154 15.99 6.29 -1.13
N MET A 155 15.83 7.08 -2.19
CA MET A 155 15.68 6.56 -3.56
C MET A 155 16.92 5.76 -3.99
N HIS A 156 18.12 6.29 -3.73
CA HIS A 156 19.36 5.57 -4.02
C HIS A 156 19.49 4.28 -3.21
N ALA A 157 19.14 4.29 -1.93
CA ALA A 157 19.20 3.10 -1.08
C ALA A 157 18.15 2.05 -1.48
N ALA A 158 16.94 2.46 -1.87
CA ALA A 158 15.87 1.57 -2.29
C ALA A 158 16.26 0.83 -3.57
N THR A 159 16.71 1.56 -4.60
CA THR A 159 17.16 0.98 -5.88
C THR A 159 18.39 0.08 -5.72
N ALA A 160 19.25 0.36 -4.73
CA ALA A 160 20.38 -0.50 -4.39
C ALA A 160 20.01 -1.70 -3.48
N GLY A 161 18.74 -1.87 -3.09
CA GLY A 161 18.28 -2.95 -2.21
C GLY A 161 18.87 -2.89 -0.79
N ARG A 162 19.26 -1.69 -0.33
CA ARG A 162 19.97 -1.47 0.95
C ARG A 162 19.06 -1.10 2.11
N ILE A 163 17.76 -0.92 1.87
CA ILE A 163 16.82 -0.55 2.93
C ILE A 163 16.41 -1.79 3.73
N ASP A 164 16.58 -1.70 5.06
CA ASP A 164 16.08 -2.69 6.01
C ASP A 164 14.65 -2.35 6.47
N ALA A 165 14.41 -1.08 6.76
CA ALA A 165 13.11 -0.57 7.16
C ALA A 165 12.82 0.78 6.49
N LEU A 166 11.67 0.91 5.84
CA LEU A 166 11.11 2.14 5.30
C LEU A 166 9.90 2.54 6.14
N MET A 167 9.81 3.81 6.53
CA MET A 167 8.71 4.38 7.28
C MET A 167 8.08 5.49 6.44
N LEU A 168 6.79 5.34 6.15
CA LEU A 168 5.99 6.27 5.36
C LEU A 168 5.02 7.00 6.28
N ASN A 169 4.93 8.32 6.12
CA ASN A 169 3.96 9.12 6.87
C ASN A 169 2.57 9.00 6.23
N LYS A 170 1.64 8.35 6.96
CA LYS A 170 0.24 8.18 6.56
C LYS A 170 -0.43 9.50 6.24
N ASN A 171 -0.23 10.53 7.07
CA ASN A 171 -0.91 11.80 6.91
C ASN A 171 -0.53 12.49 5.59
N VAL A 172 0.69 12.26 5.10
CA VAL A 172 1.15 12.78 3.81
C VAL A 172 0.56 11.97 2.67
N TYR A 173 0.51 10.65 2.80
CA TYR A 173 -0.12 9.79 1.81
C TYR A 173 -1.62 10.12 1.63
N ASP A 174 -2.33 10.36 2.74
CA ASP A 174 -3.76 10.66 2.73
C ASP A 174 -4.09 12.09 2.21
N GLN A 175 -3.08 12.95 1.94
CA GLN A 175 -3.28 14.30 1.38
C GLN A 175 -3.62 14.30 -0.12
N ASN A 176 -3.67 13.13 -0.78
CA ASN A 176 -4.04 12.96 -2.18
C ASN A 176 -3.17 13.73 -3.19
N ASP A 177 -1.90 14.02 -2.87
CA ASP A 177 -0.93 14.48 -3.88
C ASP A 177 -0.52 13.28 -4.75
N PRO A 178 -0.92 13.21 -6.03
CA PRO A 178 -0.66 12.04 -6.86
C PRO A 178 0.83 11.77 -7.08
N LYS A 179 1.65 12.83 -7.12
CA LYS A 179 3.09 12.70 -7.37
C LYS A 179 3.80 12.14 -6.14
N ILE A 180 3.48 12.68 -4.96
CA ILE A 180 4.07 12.19 -3.70
C ILE A 180 3.61 10.76 -3.43
N ASN A 181 2.33 10.46 -3.66
CA ASN A 181 1.77 9.12 -3.44
C ASN A 181 2.38 8.09 -4.39
N GLY A 182 2.63 8.46 -5.65
CA GLY A 182 3.36 7.62 -6.60
C GLY A 182 4.76 7.28 -6.10
N ILE A 183 5.56 8.29 -5.74
CA ILE A 183 6.93 8.09 -5.23
C ILE A 183 6.94 7.20 -3.97
N MET A 184 6.05 7.46 -3.01
CA MET A 184 5.96 6.65 -1.79
C MET A 184 5.59 5.20 -2.09
N ASN A 185 4.68 4.98 -3.04
CA ASN A 185 4.26 3.64 -3.43
C ASN A 185 5.40 2.89 -4.13
N ASP A 186 6.11 3.54 -5.06
CA ASP A 186 7.23 2.93 -5.77
C ASP A 186 8.37 2.57 -4.82
N LEU A 187 8.65 3.43 -3.82
CA LEU A 187 9.62 3.13 -2.75
C LEU A 187 9.15 1.96 -1.87
N ALA A 188 7.85 1.89 -1.57
CA ALA A 188 7.28 0.77 -0.81
C ALA A 188 7.43 -0.55 -1.56
N ILE A 189 7.05 -0.59 -2.84
CA ILE A 189 7.20 -1.76 -3.71
C ILE A 189 8.67 -2.16 -3.78
N THR A 190 9.55 -1.22 -4.13
CA THR A 190 10.98 -1.51 -4.30
C THR A 190 11.59 -2.05 -3.00
N THR A 191 11.27 -1.43 -1.86
CA THR A 191 11.77 -1.88 -0.55
C THR A 191 11.25 -3.27 -0.21
N ALA A 192 9.95 -3.52 -0.37
CA ALA A 192 9.33 -4.81 -0.08
C ALA A 192 9.88 -5.91 -0.99
N GLY A 193 10.05 -5.64 -2.28
CA GLY A 193 10.59 -6.57 -3.28
C GLY A 193 12.04 -6.97 -3.02
N PHE A 194 12.86 -6.06 -2.47
CA PHE A 194 14.19 -6.42 -1.98
C PHE A 194 14.19 -7.11 -0.62
N GLY A 195 13.04 -7.27 0.03
CA GLY A 195 12.88 -7.91 1.34
C GLY A 195 13.03 -6.98 2.54
N GLY A 196 12.97 -5.66 2.34
CA GLY A 196 12.93 -4.68 3.42
C GLY A 196 11.51 -4.56 4.00
N ASN A 197 11.42 -4.08 5.23
CA ASN A 197 10.14 -3.86 5.91
C ASN A 197 9.60 -2.48 5.56
N VAL A 198 8.30 -2.38 5.30
CA VAL A 198 7.63 -1.09 5.07
C VAL A 198 6.58 -0.86 6.16
N PHE A 199 6.64 0.30 6.78
CA PHE A 199 5.72 0.74 7.83
C PHE A 199 4.99 2.00 7.39
N VAL A 200 3.67 2.04 7.61
CA VAL A 200 2.83 3.21 7.35
C VAL A 200 2.39 3.76 8.70
N LEU A 201 2.98 4.88 9.11
CA LEU A 201 2.89 5.42 10.47
C LEU A 201 2.19 6.78 10.45
N LYS A 202 1.44 7.11 11.50
CA LYS A 202 0.93 8.47 11.69
C LYS A 202 2.06 9.45 11.95
N ASN A 203 1.80 10.76 11.81
CA ASN A 203 2.82 11.79 12.05
C ASN A 203 3.46 11.67 13.44
N GLU A 204 2.66 11.45 14.49
CA GLU A 204 3.14 11.25 15.86
C GLU A 204 3.87 9.93 16.08
N GLU A 205 3.72 8.96 15.18
CA GLU A 205 4.37 7.65 15.19
C GLU A 205 5.66 7.64 14.35
N MET A 206 5.94 8.69 13.56
CA MET A 206 7.19 8.84 12.82
C MET A 206 8.40 9.03 13.76
N PRO A 207 9.61 8.58 13.35
CA PRO A 207 10.81 8.75 14.16
C PRO A 207 11.35 10.19 14.18
N VAL A 208 10.99 10.98 13.17
CA VAL A 208 11.29 12.41 13.06
C VAL A 208 9.98 13.14 12.81
N ASN A 209 9.71 14.18 13.59
CA ASN A 209 8.49 14.97 13.46
C ASN A 209 8.42 15.63 12.07
N ASP A 210 7.20 15.72 11.53
CA ASP A 210 6.87 16.40 10.27
C ASP A 210 7.64 15.89 9.04
N THR A 211 8.25 14.72 9.17
CA THR A 211 8.96 14.05 8.09
C THR A 211 7.98 13.21 7.28
N LYS A 212 8.11 13.28 5.94
CA LYS A 212 7.27 12.51 5.01
C LYS A 212 7.67 11.03 4.94
N ILE A 213 8.97 10.77 5.06
CA ILE A 213 9.55 9.44 4.86
C ILE A 213 10.86 9.29 5.64
N ALA A 214 11.14 8.10 6.13
CA ALA A 214 12.39 7.79 6.82
C ALA A 214 12.83 6.35 6.47
N MET A 215 14.12 6.08 6.53
CA MET A 215 14.68 4.74 6.30
C MET A 215 15.73 4.34 7.33
N ILE A 216 15.96 3.03 7.43
CA ILE A 216 17.12 2.40 8.08
C ILE A 216 17.80 1.50 7.04
N LEU A 217 19.13 1.56 6.97
CA LEU A 217 19.96 0.75 6.06
C LEU A 217 20.34 -0.61 6.67
N ARG A 218 20.37 -1.66 5.85
CA ARG A 218 20.75 -3.05 6.18
C ARG A 218 22.17 -3.16 6.71
N MET A 219 22.33 -3.98 7.77
CA MET A 219 23.61 -4.21 8.48
C MET A 219 24.75 -4.63 7.57
#